data_AF-A0A7R9VCH0-F1
#
_entry.id   AF-A0A7R9VCH0-F1
#
_cell.length_a   1.000
_cell.length_b   1.000
_cell.length_c   1.000
_cell.angle_alpha   90.00
_cell.angle_beta   90.00
_cell.angle_gamma   90.00
#
_symmetry.space_group_name_H-M   'P 1'
#
loop_
_entity.id
_entity.type
_entity.pdbx_description
1 polymer ?
#
loop_
_entity_poly.entity_id
_entity_poly.type
_entity_poly.pdbx_seq_one_letter_code
_entity_poly.pdbx_strand_id
1 'polypeptide(L)'
;MKNDLESQLERMRRESTQVSNELEQANRREEAAKAELEQAKARAEAVAADAAAVAEAAKDGENMSNQKLEEALLKQRATFEESLKSQQLRQNEALETLQQRYDAATDHVRQVEESLTATQKQAKEAEEIANNEKEDLARKLEETSQKKDEFQAEMAEKEQKHLKELENLRLKLTNAEGDHSSALGTLSADLRAANAEKEELSTSLNAAREEVQAAKSEHREAVKVVEQEQAKAVSELRAELQSKTEAIESLSSSNAGVQSECDALKERCEQLHKDNDKLQIQISNDMEHLRGEKERISAELLSQREQMEKLTELHRKEVEQLQAEHSNELAAKSKEGLTLSQNASAAVREEMAETVRKSHEEVDALRKQLEESATLAAAAKAEHDSSLGKFKQELEKTNPAQLDEKLGALQAEHRTAMAEKDKETEKLKAEHQTTLQQLAKELDSAKAAATDEKVRALEEEHNSVLAEKDKHAEHLQAQHQTALEEMKNELESAGTAMLESKLEALNERHNSIVTQKEEEAVKLKADYETKLQEASRKQAAAMEAVKKFKAVTAKKLKSMKEEQAQALRKAEEEKVSARAELETQYDEKLKNAEKERLSALA
;
A
#
# COMPACT_ATOMS: atom_id res chain seq x y z
N MET A 1 -76.13 -66.96 -58.25
CA MET A 1 -76.71 -67.97 -57.35
C MET A 1 -78.11 -67.58 -56.89
N LYS A 2 -78.33 -66.65 -55.94
CA LYS A 2 -79.69 -66.32 -55.44
C LYS A 2 -80.71 -66.04 -56.56
N ASN A 3 -80.36 -65.17 -57.52
CA ASN A 3 -81.24 -64.84 -58.66
C ASN A 3 -81.49 -66.05 -59.59
N ASP A 4 -80.56 -67.01 -59.66
CA ASP A 4 -80.70 -68.22 -60.48
C ASP A 4 -81.64 -69.23 -59.80
N LEU A 5 -81.53 -69.39 -58.48
CA LEU A 5 -82.44 -70.21 -57.67
C LEU A 5 -83.86 -69.63 -57.64
N GLU A 6 -84.00 -68.32 -57.50
CA GLU A 6 -85.32 -67.65 -57.60
C GLU A 6 -85.91 -67.80 -59.00
N SER A 7 -85.10 -67.69 -60.06
CA SER A 7 -85.51 -67.94 -61.45
C SER A 7 -85.91 -69.41 -61.70
N GLN A 8 -85.18 -70.38 -61.13
CA GLN A 8 -85.54 -71.80 -61.20
C GLN A 8 -86.81 -72.13 -60.43
N LEU A 9 -87.00 -71.60 -59.22
CA LEU A 9 -88.23 -71.75 -58.43
C LEU A 9 -89.43 -71.12 -59.15
N GLU A 10 -89.27 -69.93 -59.74
CA GLU A 10 -90.36 -69.31 -60.50
C GLU A 10 -90.67 -70.10 -61.79
N ARG A 11 -89.65 -70.65 -62.45
CA ARG A 11 -89.82 -71.55 -63.60
C ARG A 11 -90.60 -72.82 -63.21
N MET A 12 -90.19 -73.53 -62.15
CA MET A 12 -90.91 -74.73 -61.67
C MET A 12 -92.34 -74.40 -61.23
N ARG A 13 -92.59 -73.21 -60.66
CA ARG A 13 -93.96 -72.75 -60.35
C ARG A 13 -94.80 -72.52 -61.59
N ARG A 14 -94.24 -71.95 -62.67
CA ARG A 14 -94.92 -71.78 -63.97
C ARG A 14 -95.19 -73.13 -64.64
N GLU A 15 -94.22 -74.04 -64.64
CA GLU A 15 -94.34 -75.40 -65.18
C GLU A 15 -95.40 -76.21 -64.39
N SER A 16 -95.39 -76.16 -63.05
CA SER A 16 -96.45 -76.76 -62.20
C SER A 16 -97.84 -76.15 -62.46
N THR A 17 -97.94 -74.84 -62.68
CA THR A 17 -99.20 -74.17 -63.05
C THR A 17 -99.69 -74.64 -64.43
N GLN A 18 -98.79 -74.82 -65.39
CA GLN A 18 -99.13 -75.37 -66.71
C GLN A 18 -99.65 -76.81 -66.60
N VAL A 19 -98.94 -77.68 -65.88
CA VAL A 19 -99.33 -79.09 -65.62
C VAL A 19 -100.70 -79.15 -64.92
N SER A 20 -100.99 -78.24 -63.98
CA SER A 20 -102.32 -78.13 -63.35
C SER A 20 -103.42 -77.73 -64.32
N ASN A 21 -103.16 -76.83 -65.28
CA ASN A 21 -104.12 -76.44 -66.31
C ASN A 21 -104.34 -77.56 -67.33
N GLU A 22 -103.30 -78.35 -67.63
CA GLU A 22 -103.38 -79.52 -68.50
C GLU A 22 -104.17 -80.66 -67.84
N LEU A 23 -104.01 -80.87 -66.53
CA LEU A 23 -104.85 -81.78 -65.73
C LEU A 23 -106.32 -81.34 -65.76
N GLU A 24 -106.61 -80.05 -65.57
CA GLU A 24 -108.00 -79.56 -65.59
C GLU A 24 -108.64 -79.71 -66.99
N GLN A 25 -107.86 -79.55 -68.07
CA GLN A 25 -108.32 -79.87 -69.42
C GLN A 25 -108.51 -81.38 -69.64
N ALA A 26 -107.65 -82.24 -69.07
CA ALA A 26 -107.77 -83.68 -69.20
C ALA A 26 -109.04 -84.20 -68.52
N ASN A 27 -109.33 -83.76 -67.29
CA ASN A 27 -110.57 -84.15 -66.58
C ASN A 27 -111.83 -83.67 -67.32
N ARG A 28 -111.83 -82.47 -67.91
CA ARG A 28 -112.94 -81.99 -68.76
C ARG A 28 -113.12 -82.83 -70.04
N ARG A 29 -112.06 -83.46 -70.57
CA ARG A 29 -112.14 -84.41 -71.69
C ARG A 29 -112.64 -85.78 -71.24
N GLU A 30 -112.25 -86.25 -70.04
CA GLU A 30 -112.79 -87.49 -69.45
C GLU A 30 -114.29 -87.36 -69.23
N GLU A 31 -114.77 -86.30 -68.56
CA GLU A 31 -116.21 -86.10 -68.34
C GLU A 31 -116.99 -85.97 -69.65
N ALA A 32 -116.44 -85.31 -70.67
CA ALA A 32 -117.04 -85.25 -72.00
C ALA A 32 -117.16 -86.63 -72.65
N ALA A 33 -116.08 -87.44 -72.65
CA ALA A 33 -116.10 -88.80 -73.19
C ALA A 33 -117.07 -89.72 -72.43
N LYS A 34 -117.17 -89.54 -71.10
CA LYS A 34 -118.09 -90.26 -70.21
C LYS A 34 -119.56 -89.89 -70.48
N ALA A 35 -119.84 -88.62 -70.74
CA ALA A 35 -121.16 -88.16 -71.16
C ALA A 35 -121.54 -88.65 -72.57
N GLU A 36 -120.56 -88.69 -73.50
CA GLU A 36 -120.74 -89.32 -74.82
C GLU A 36 -121.01 -90.83 -74.70
N LEU A 37 -120.36 -91.54 -73.76
CA LEU A 37 -120.56 -92.97 -73.51
C LEU A 37 -121.99 -93.27 -73.02
N GLU A 38 -122.48 -92.53 -72.03
CA GLU A 38 -123.85 -92.69 -71.53
C GLU A 38 -124.90 -92.30 -72.59
N GLN A 39 -124.64 -91.25 -73.39
CA GLN A 39 -125.51 -90.92 -74.53
C GLN A 39 -125.50 -92.01 -75.62
N ALA A 40 -124.36 -92.68 -75.84
CA ALA A 40 -124.27 -93.80 -76.78
C ALA A 40 -125.03 -95.03 -76.25
N LYS A 41 -124.89 -95.38 -74.96
CA LYS A 41 -125.67 -96.44 -74.30
C LYS A 41 -127.18 -96.19 -74.42
N ALA A 42 -127.65 -95.00 -74.04
CA ALA A 42 -129.07 -94.65 -74.11
C ALA A 42 -129.63 -94.74 -75.55
N ARG A 43 -128.82 -94.43 -76.57
CA ARG A 43 -129.19 -94.64 -77.98
C ARG A 43 -129.21 -96.10 -78.40
N ALA A 44 -128.33 -96.94 -77.86
CA ALA A 44 -128.35 -98.39 -78.10
C ALA A 44 -129.58 -99.04 -77.45
N GLU A 45 -129.93 -98.65 -76.23
CA GLU A 45 -131.15 -99.10 -75.53
C GLU A 45 -132.43 -98.66 -76.26
N ALA A 46 -132.49 -97.40 -76.73
CA ALA A 46 -133.63 -96.92 -77.53
C ALA A 46 -133.80 -97.70 -78.85
N VAL A 47 -132.69 -97.99 -79.57
CA VAL A 47 -132.74 -98.79 -80.80
C VAL A 47 -133.12 -100.25 -80.52
N ALA A 48 -132.73 -100.81 -79.38
CA ALA A 48 -133.18 -102.14 -78.95
C ALA A 48 -134.69 -102.17 -78.63
N ALA A 49 -135.24 -101.09 -78.08
CA ALA A 49 -136.68 -100.95 -77.85
C ALA A 49 -137.47 -100.80 -79.17
N ASP A 50 -137.00 -99.98 -80.11
CA ASP A 50 -137.61 -99.86 -81.46
C ASP A 50 -137.55 -101.20 -82.21
N ALA A 51 -136.45 -101.94 -82.10
CA ALA A 51 -136.31 -103.28 -82.70
C ALA A 51 -137.34 -104.28 -82.15
N ALA A 52 -137.65 -104.22 -80.85
CA ALA A 52 -138.71 -105.01 -80.24
C ALA A 52 -140.11 -104.58 -80.73
N ALA A 53 -140.38 -103.28 -80.79
CA ALA A 53 -141.66 -102.75 -81.27
C ALA A 53 -141.96 -103.14 -82.74
N VAL A 54 -140.96 -103.12 -83.62
CA VAL A 54 -141.11 -103.55 -85.02
C VAL A 54 -141.32 -105.07 -85.13
N ALA A 55 -140.77 -105.87 -84.22
CA ALA A 55 -141.03 -107.32 -84.18
C ALA A 55 -142.47 -107.66 -83.75
N GLU A 56 -143.10 -106.80 -82.94
CA GLU A 56 -144.46 -107.00 -82.42
C GLU A 56 -145.56 -106.49 -83.38
N ALA A 57 -145.25 -105.47 -84.20
CA ALA A 57 -146.14 -104.93 -85.24
C ALA A 57 -146.38 -105.86 -86.47
N ALA A 58 -145.82 -107.06 -86.48
CA ALA A 58 -145.87 -108.01 -87.61
C ALA A 58 -147.07 -108.98 -87.60
N LYS A 59 -148.11 -108.71 -86.79
CA LYS A 59 -149.36 -109.48 -86.73
C LYS A 59 -150.58 -108.56 -86.81
N ASP A 60 -151.13 -108.42 -88.03
CA ASP A 60 -152.56 -108.38 -88.38
C ASP A 60 -152.75 -107.75 -89.77
N GLY A 61 -153.83 -108.13 -90.49
CA GLY A 61 -154.20 -107.53 -91.79
C GLY A 61 -154.37 -108.55 -92.92
N GLU A 62 -155.56 -109.14 -93.04
CA GLU A 62 -155.87 -110.17 -94.04
C GLU A 62 -156.17 -109.63 -95.46
N ASN A 63 -156.10 -110.54 -96.45
CA ASN A 63 -156.56 -110.45 -97.86
C ASN A 63 -155.62 -109.88 -98.94
N MET A 64 -154.60 -110.67 -99.31
CA MET A 64 -154.28 -110.96 -100.72
C MET A 64 -153.63 -112.36 -100.86
N SER A 65 -153.63 -112.92 -102.07
CA SER A 65 -153.25 -114.32 -102.35
C SER A 65 -151.88 -114.73 -101.79
N ASN A 66 -151.88 -115.74 -100.91
CA ASN A 66 -150.77 -116.13 -100.02
C ASN A 66 -149.37 -116.13 -100.67
N GLN A 67 -149.24 -116.74 -101.85
CA GLN A 67 -147.93 -117.13 -102.39
C GLN A 67 -147.04 -115.95 -102.82
N LYS A 68 -147.61 -114.74 -102.99
CA LYS A 68 -146.83 -113.51 -103.26
C LYS A 68 -146.57 -112.66 -102.01
N LEU A 69 -147.35 -112.86 -100.95
CA LEU A 69 -147.17 -112.13 -99.69
C LEU A 69 -145.96 -112.69 -98.92
N GLU A 70 -145.82 -114.02 -98.88
CA GLU A 70 -144.77 -114.73 -98.17
C GLU A 70 -143.36 -114.41 -98.73
N GLU A 71 -143.21 -114.37 -100.06
CA GLU A 71 -141.94 -114.03 -100.72
C GLU A 71 -141.55 -112.55 -100.52
N ALA A 72 -142.52 -111.65 -100.47
CA ALA A 72 -142.31 -110.23 -100.19
C ALA A 72 -141.90 -109.99 -98.71
N LEU A 73 -142.62 -110.61 -97.77
CA LEU A 73 -142.32 -110.53 -96.34
C LEU A 73 -140.95 -111.13 -95.99
N LEU A 74 -140.57 -112.26 -96.62
CA LEU A 74 -139.23 -112.83 -96.46
C LEU A 74 -138.13 -111.87 -96.94
N LYS A 75 -138.30 -111.22 -98.09
CA LYS A 75 -137.35 -110.21 -98.58
C LYS A 75 -137.26 -108.99 -97.66
N GLN A 76 -138.40 -108.45 -97.23
CA GLN A 76 -138.44 -107.29 -96.35
C GLN A 76 -137.81 -107.60 -94.98
N ARG A 77 -138.09 -108.78 -94.41
CA ARG A 77 -137.52 -109.25 -93.14
C ARG A 77 -136.01 -109.48 -93.25
N ALA A 78 -135.52 -110.07 -94.34
CA ALA A 78 -134.09 -110.26 -94.57
C ALA A 78 -133.35 -108.91 -94.66
N THR A 79 -133.86 -107.95 -95.44
CA THR A 79 -133.26 -106.61 -95.54
C THR A 79 -133.34 -105.82 -94.22
N PHE A 80 -134.40 -106.03 -93.42
CA PHE A 80 -134.50 -105.40 -92.11
C PHE A 80 -133.50 -106.00 -91.11
N GLU A 81 -133.37 -107.33 -91.05
CA GLU A 81 -132.35 -107.99 -90.21
C GLU A 81 -130.92 -107.60 -90.61
N GLU A 82 -130.62 -107.52 -91.90
CA GLU A 82 -129.30 -107.11 -92.39
C GLU A 82 -128.99 -105.65 -92.02
N SER A 83 -129.97 -104.74 -92.15
CA SER A 83 -129.83 -103.36 -91.69
C SER A 83 -129.67 -103.26 -90.17
N LEU A 84 -130.42 -104.06 -89.41
CA LEU A 84 -130.34 -104.08 -87.93
C LEU A 84 -128.97 -104.57 -87.47
N LYS A 85 -128.46 -105.66 -88.07
CA LYS A 85 -127.13 -106.20 -87.81
C LYS A 85 -126.02 -105.20 -88.20
N SER A 86 -126.16 -104.49 -89.33
CA SER A 86 -125.20 -103.43 -89.71
C SER A 86 -125.23 -102.24 -88.74
N GLN A 87 -126.41 -101.85 -88.24
CA GLN A 87 -126.54 -100.78 -87.24
C GLN A 87 -125.95 -101.18 -85.89
N GLN A 88 -126.21 -102.41 -85.43
CA GLN A 88 -125.66 -102.96 -84.18
C GLN A 88 -124.13 -103.10 -84.24
N LEU A 89 -123.57 -103.51 -85.40
CA LEU A 89 -122.12 -103.56 -85.60
C LEU A 89 -121.49 -102.17 -85.45
N ARG A 90 -122.05 -101.15 -86.12
CA ARG A 90 -121.55 -99.75 -86.01
C ARG A 90 -121.70 -99.17 -84.60
N GLN A 91 -122.72 -99.57 -83.85
CA GLN A 91 -122.85 -99.18 -82.44
C GLN A 91 -121.75 -99.82 -81.58
N ASN A 92 -121.41 -101.09 -81.82
CA ASN A 92 -120.30 -101.75 -81.12
C ASN A 92 -118.94 -101.13 -81.48
N GLU A 93 -118.66 -100.89 -82.77
CA GLU A 93 -117.45 -100.19 -83.24
C GLU A 93 -117.31 -98.79 -82.63
N ALA A 94 -118.42 -98.05 -82.51
CA ALA A 94 -118.44 -96.74 -81.87
C ALA A 94 -118.19 -96.81 -80.37
N LEU A 95 -118.78 -97.78 -79.65
CA LEU A 95 -118.55 -98.00 -78.22
C LEU A 95 -117.10 -98.43 -77.94
N GLU A 96 -116.53 -99.32 -78.75
CA GLU A 96 -115.12 -99.74 -78.62
C GLU A 96 -114.16 -98.56 -78.88
N THR A 97 -114.44 -97.75 -79.92
CA THR A 97 -113.68 -96.52 -80.20
C THR A 97 -113.77 -95.52 -79.03
N LEU A 98 -114.91 -95.43 -78.35
CA LEU A 98 -115.08 -94.53 -77.22
C LEU A 98 -114.41 -95.05 -75.95
N GLN A 99 -114.44 -96.36 -75.70
CA GLN A 99 -113.73 -97.00 -74.59
C GLN A 99 -112.21 -96.77 -74.73
N GLN A 100 -111.64 -97.01 -75.92
CA GLN A 100 -110.23 -96.75 -76.20
C GLN A 100 -109.83 -95.28 -75.95
N ARG A 101 -110.73 -94.32 -76.23
CA ARG A 101 -110.52 -92.89 -75.91
C ARG A 101 -110.58 -92.61 -74.40
N TYR A 102 -111.50 -93.23 -73.68
CA TYR A 102 -111.62 -93.10 -72.23
C TYR A 102 -110.39 -93.67 -71.51
N ASP A 103 -109.94 -94.86 -71.92
CA ASP A 103 -108.76 -95.53 -71.35
C ASP A 103 -107.49 -94.68 -71.61
N ALA A 104 -107.31 -94.17 -72.84
CA ALA A 104 -106.19 -93.28 -73.18
C ALA A 104 -106.24 -91.92 -72.46
N ALA A 105 -107.44 -91.37 -72.19
CA ALA A 105 -107.59 -90.17 -71.37
C ALA A 105 -107.22 -90.44 -69.90
N THR A 106 -107.61 -91.60 -69.37
CA THR A 106 -107.30 -92.04 -68.00
C THR A 106 -105.78 -92.18 -67.79
N ASP A 107 -105.08 -92.83 -68.73
CA ASP A 107 -103.61 -92.95 -68.67
C ASP A 107 -102.90 -91.59 -68.80
N HIS A 108 -103.45 -90.67 -69.59
CA HIS A 108 -102.91 -89.30 -69.68
C HIS A 108 -103.08 -88.52 -68.37
N VAL A 109 -104.24 -88.64 -67.69
CA VAL A 109 -104.42 -88.05 -66.34
C VAL A 109 -103.37 -88.63 -65.38
N ARG A 110 -103.21 -89.95 -65.38
CA ARG A 110 -102.26 -90.67 -64.52
C ARG A 110 -100.81 -90.20 -64.71
N GLN A 111 -100.37 -89.97 -65.95
CA GLN A 111 -99.03 -89.43 -66.25
C GLN A 111 -98.86 -87.97 -65.80
N VAL A 112 -99.90 -87.15 -65.92
CA VAL A 112 -99.89 -85.74 -65.46
C VAL A 112 -99.83 -85.67 -63.93
N GLU A 113 -100.51 -86.57 -63.22
CA GLU A 113 -100.43 -86.70 -61.75
C GLU A 113 -99.03 -87.15 -61.27
N GLU A 114 -98.44 -88.16 -61.91
CA GLU A 114 -97.07 -88.62 -61.62
C GLU A 114 -96.05 -87.49 -61.83
N SER A 115 -96.18 -86.75 -62.93
CA SER A 115 -95.36 -85.57 -63.24
C SER A 115 -95.51 -84.46 -62.19
N LEU A 116 -96.74 -84.05 -61.88
CA LEU A 116 -97.05 -83.03 -60.88
C LEU A 116 -96.45 -83.38 -59.51
N THR A 117 -96.55 -84.64 -59.10
CA THR A 117 -96.00 -85.14 -57.83
C THR A 117 -94.47 -85.03 -57.80
N ALA A 118 -93.79 -85.33 -58.91
CA ALA A 118 -92.34 -85.17 -59.03
C ALA A 118 -91.91 -83.69 -58.97
N THR A 119 -92.58 -82.80 -59.69
CA THR A 119 -92.29 -81.35 -59.67
C THR A 119 -92.53 -80.75 -58.27
N GLN A 120 -93.59 -81.17 -57.57
CA GLN A 120 -93.85 -80.73 -56.19
C GLN A 120 -92.75 -81.18 -55.20
N LYS A 121 -92.14 -82.35 -55.41
CA LYS A 121 -91.02 -82.83 -54.58
C LYS A 121 -89.76 -81.99 -54.82
N GLN A 122 -89.40 -81.77 -56.08
CA GLN A 122 -88.23 -80.94 -56.46
C GLN A 122 -88.38 -79.49 -56.00
N ALA A 123 -89.58 -78.91 -56.08
CA ALA A 123 -89.84 -77.56 -55.58
C ALA A 123 -89.60 -77.42 -54.06
N LYS A 124 -89.95 -78.44 -53.26
CA LYS A 124 -89.70 -78.46 -51.81
C LYS A 124 -88.21 -78.62 -51.48
N GLU A 125 -87.50 -79.49 -52.20
CA GLU A 125 -86.06 -79.69 -52.02
C GLU A 125 -85.28 -78.41 -52.35
N ALA A 126 -85.67 -77.69 -53.41
CA ALA A 126 -85.09 -76.39 -53.74
C ALA A 126 -85.43 -75.29 -52.71
N GLU A 127 -86.63 -75.29 -52.13
CA GLU A 127 -87.05 -74.36 -51.08
C GLU A 127 -86.32 -74.62 -49.75
N GLU A 128 -86.04 -75.87 -49.40
CA GLU A 128 -85.23 -76.24 -48.23
C GLU A 128 -83.77 -75.80 -48.39
N ILE A 129 -83.16 -76.04 -49.56
CA ILE A 129 -81.81 -75.55 -49.89
C ILE A 129 -81.73 -74.03 -49.79
N ALA A 130 -82.69 -73.31 -50.39
CA ALA A 130 -82.72 -71.85 -50.38
C ALA A 130 -82.89 -71.25 -48.96
N ASN A 131 -83.61 -71.93 -48.07
CA ASN A 131 -83.71 -71.53 -46.67
C ASN A 131 -82.40 -71.78 -45.90
N ASN A 132 -81.76 -72.93 -46.10
CA ASN A 132 -80.46 -73.24 -45.50
C ASN A 132 -79.36 -72.26 -45.95
N GLU A 133 -79.27 -71.92 -47.24
CA GLU A 133 -78.35 -70.89 -47.75
C GLU A 133 -78.62 -69.51 -47.13
N LYS A 134 -79.89 -69.16 -46.93
CA LYS A 134 -80.31 -67.89 -46.33
C LYS A 134 -79.92 -67.79 -44.84
N GLU A 135 -80.07 -68.87 -44.08
CA GLU A 135 -79.62 -68.89 -42.67
C GLU A 135 -78.10 -68.81 -42.57
N ASP A 136 -77.36 -69.50 -43.43
CA ASP A 136 -75.90 -69.49 -43.40
C ASP A 136 -75.31 -68.15 -43.88
N LEU A 137 -75.98 -67.48 -44.83
CA LEU A 137 -75.70 -66.07 -45.17
C LEU A 137 -76.03 -65.11 -44.03
N ALA A 138 -77.12 -65.32 -43.28
CA ALA A 138 -77.46 -64.50 -42.13
C ALA A 138 -76.40 -64.64 -41.01
N ARG A 139 -75.94 -65.85 -40.71
CA ARG A 139 -74.83 -66.10 -39.77
C ARG A 139 -73.54 -65.39 -40.22
N LYS A 140 -73.19 -65.49 -41.50
CA LYS A 140 -72.01 -64.79 -42.06
C LYS A 140 -72.14 -63.26 -42.00
N LEU A 141 -73.35 -62.71 -42.15
CA LEU A 141 -73.62 -61.29 -41.95
C LEU A 141 -73.46 -60.87 -40.49
N GLU A 142 -73.94 -61.70 -39.54
CA GLU A 142 -73.80 -61.45 -38.11
C GLU A 142 -72.33 -61.51 -37.67
N GLU A 143 -71.58 -62.54 -38.07
CA GLU A 143 -70.14 -62.64 -37.83
C GLU A 143 -69.34 -61.44 -38.38
N THR A 144 -69.72 -60.95 -39.57
CA THR A 144 -69.03 -59.79 -40.18
C THR A 144 -69.44 -58.46 -39.55
N SER A 145 -70.64 -58.36 -38.97
CA SER A 145 -70.98 -57.23 -38.09
C SER A 145 -70.17 -57.29 -36.79
N GLN A 146 -70.13 -58.43 -36.11
CA GLN A 146 -69.36 -58.61 -34.87
C GLN A 146 -67.89 -58.24 -35.07
N LYS A 147 -67.23 -58.79 -36.11
CA LYS A 147 -65.82 -58.47 -36.45
C LYS A 147 -65.60 -56.99 -36.81
N LYS A 148 -66.59 -56.33 -37.42
CA LYS A 148 -66.56 -54.89 -37.69
C LYS A 148 -66.66 -54.08 -36.39
N ASP A 149 -67.54 -54.48 -35.48
CA ASP A 149 -67.78 -53.75 -34.24
C ASP A 149 -66.63 -53.97 -33.23
N GLU A 150 -66.00 -55.16 -33.22
CA GLU A 150 -64.71 -55.45 -32.57
C GLU A 150 -63.59 -54.53 -33.10
N PHE A 151 -63.45 -54.42 -34.43
CA PHE A 151 -62.45 -53.54 -35.04
C PHE A 151 -62.70 -52.05 -34.72
N GLN A 152 -63.97 -51.61 -34.66
CA GLN A 152 -64.31 -50.26 -34.22
C GLN A 152 -63.95 -50.02 -32.75
N ALA A 153 -64.14 -51.00 -31.87
CA ALA A 153 -63.72 -50.92 -30.47
C ALA A 153 -62.18 -50.84 -30.33
N GLU A 154 -61.43 -51.68 -31.07
CA GLU A 154 -59.96 -51.67 -31.05
C GLU A 154 -59.39 -50.33 -31.56
N MET A 155 -59.99 -49.77 -32.61
CA MET A 155 -59.61 -48.45 -33.14
C MET A 155 -59.93 -47.32 -32.15
N ALA A 156 -61.09 -47.36 -31.47
CA ALA A 156 -61.44 -46.38 -30.44
C ALA A 156 -60.52 -46.46 -29.21
N GLU A 157 -60.07 -47.66 -28.80
CA GLU A 157 -59.09 -47.80 -27.72
C GLU A 157 -57.72 -47.21 -28.11
N LYS A 158 -57.24 -47.50 -29.34
CA LYS A 158 -56.01 -46.93 -29.89
C LYS A 158 -56.07 -45.41 -29.96
N GLU A 159 -57.17 -44.84 -30.43
CA GLU A 159 -57.38 -43.39 -30.48
C GLU A 159 -57.38 -42.78 -29.07
N GLN A 160 -58.12 -43.36 -28.11
CA GLN A 160 -58.12 -42.88 -26.73
C GLN A 160 -56.73 -42.96 -26.08
N LYS A 161 -55.95 -44.00 -26.39
CA LYS A 161 -54.56 -44.14 -25.93
C LYS A 161 -53.67 -43.03 -26.51
N HIS A 162 -53.73 -42.78 -27.81
CA HIS A 162 -52.94 -41.72 -28.45
C HIS A 162 -53.35 -40.32 -27.98
N LEU A 163 -54.63 -40.06 -27.69
CA LEU A 163 -55.08 -38.82 -27.07
C LEU A 163 -54.44 -38.62 -25.67
N LYS A 164 -54.41 -39.66 -24.84
CA LYS A 164 -53.73 -39.63 -23.52
C LYS A 164 -52.21 -39.45 -23.65
N GLU A 165 -51.58 -40.04 -24.67
CA GLU A 165 -50.15 -39.84 -24.96
C GLU A 165 -49.85 -38.41 -25.41
N LEU A 166 -50.68 -37.82 -26.28
CA LEU A 166 -50.59 -36.43 -26.72
C LEU A 166 -50.81 -35.43 -25.59
N GLU A 167 -51.79 -35.66 -24.71
CA GLU A 167 -52.04 -34.82 -23.53
C GLU A 167 -50.84 -34.85 -22.57
N ASN A 168 -50.27 -36.04 -22.32
CA ASN A 168 -49.09 -36.21 -21.48
C ASN A 168 -47.84 -35.53 -22.07
N LEU A 169 -47.66 -35.59 -23.40
CA LEU A 169 -46.59 -34.87 -24.10
C LEU A 169 -46.80 -33.34 -24.06
N ARG A 170 -48.03 -32.86 -24.24
CA ARG A 170 -48.38 -31.45 -24.14
C ARG A 170 -48.10 -30.89 -22.75
N LEU A 171 -48.50 -31.62 -21.70
CA LEU A 171 -48.28 -31.19 -20.31
C LEU A 171 -46.78 -31.16 -19.95
N LYS A 172 -45.99 -32.11 -20.47
CA LYS A 172 -44.51 -32.06 -20.36
C LYS A 172 -43.90 -30.87 -21.10
N LEU A 173 -44.41 -30.53 -22.29
CA LEU A 173 -43.94 -29.38 -23.06
C LEU A 173 -44.23 -28.07 -22.31
N THR A 174 -45.46 -27.86 -21.84
CA THR A 174 -45.85 -26.65 -21.11
C THR A 174 -45.09 -26.49 -19.78
N ASN A 175 -44.78 -27.59 -19.07
CA ASN A 175 -43.92 -27.53 -17.90
C ASN A 175 -42.49 -27.08 -18.27
N ALA A 176 -41.90 -27.65 -19.33
CA ALA A 176 -40.56 -27.26 -19.79
C ALA A 176 -40.51 -25.82 -20.32
N GLU A 177 -41.56 -25.34 -20.98
CA GLU A 177 -41.71 -23.94 -21.38
C GLU A 177 -41.75 -23.00 -20.16
N GLY A 178 -42.44 -23.40 -19.08
CA GLY A 178 -42.45 -22.71 -17.79
C GLY A 178 -41.06 -22.67 -17.12
N ASP A 179 -40.38 -23.81 -17.02
CA ASP A 179 -39.03 -23.91 -16.48
C ASP A 179 -38.02 -23.06 -17.26
N HIS A 180 -38.10 -23.08 -18.60
CA HIS A 180 -37.27 -22.25 -19.47
C HIS A 180 -37.59 -20.75 -19.34
N SER A 181 -38.86 -20.38 -19.21
CA SER A 181 -39.28 -18.99 -18.98
C SER A 181 -38.76 -18.46 -17.64
N SER A 182 -38.86 -19.27 -16.58
CA SER A 182 -38.33 -18.98 -15.25
C SER A 182 -36.80 -18.79 -15.28
N ALA A 183 -36.07 -19.72 -15.91
CA ALA A 183 -34.62 -19.66 -16.05
C ALA A 183 -34.14 -18.47 -16.90
N LEU A 184 -34.88 -18.08 -17.95
CA LEU A 184 -34.62 -16.84 -18.70
C LEU A 184 -34.87 -15.60 -17.84
N GLY A 185 -35.88 -15.64 -16.96
CA GLY A 185 -36.18 -14.58 -15.99
C GLY A 185 -35.05 -14.35 -15.01
N THR A 186 -34.54 -15.40 -14.36
CA THR A 186 -33.40 -15.29 -13.43
C THR A 186 -32.12 -14.88 -14.15
N LEU A 187 -31.76 -15.52 -15.27
CA LEU A 187 -30.56 -15.15 -16.04
C LEU A 187 -30.60 -13.68 -16.53
N SER A 188 -31.79 -13.16 -16.83
CA SER A 188 -32.00 -11.75 -17.18
C SER A 188 -31.91 -10.79 -15.98
N ALA A 189 -32.15 -11.26 -14.76
CA ALA A 189 -31.94 -10.50 -13.53
C ALA A 189 -30.47 -10.49 -13.14
N ASP A 190 -29.81 -11.66 -13.15
CA ASP A 190 -28.38 -11.82 -12.89
C ASP A 190 -27.53 -10.97 -13.85
N LEU A 191 -27.89 -10.95 -15.14
CA LEU A 191 -27.24 -10.10 -16.14
C LEU A 191 -27.42 -8.59 -15.86
N ARG A 192 -28.52 -8.15 -15.24
CA ARG A 192 -28.68 -6.75 -14.83
C ARG A 192 -27.85 -6.44 -13.59
N ALA A 193 -27.80 -7.34 -12.62
CA ALA A 193 -26.98 -7.19 -11.41
C ALA A 193 -25.49 -7.09 -11.77
N ALA A 194 -24.97 -8.01 -12.58
CA ALA A 194 -23.58 -8.00 -13.03
C ALA A 194 -23.21 -6.76 -13.87
N ASN A 195 -24.16 -6.20 -14.64
CA ASN A 195 -23.95 -4.92 -15.32
C ASN A 195 -23.98 -3.73 -14.35
N ALA A 196 -24.81 -3.74 -13.32
CA ALA A 196 -24.82 -2.69 -12.29
C ALA A 196 -23.50 -2.68 -11.49
N GLU A 197 -23.05 -3.85 -11.02
CA GLU A 197 -21.74 -4.02 -10.36
C GLU A 197 -20.58 -3.55 -11.26
N LYS A 198 -20.63 -3.85 -12.57
CA LYS A 198 -19.64 -3.39 -13.54
C LYS A 198 -19.58 -1.87 -13.66
N GLU A 199 -20.73 -1.18 -13.72
CA GLU A 199 -20.74 0.29 -13.80
C GLU A 199 -20.35 0.94 -12.47
N GLU A 200 -20.71 0.35 -11.33
CA GLU A 200 -20.27 0.80 -10.00
C GLU A 200 -18.74 0.66 -9.84
N LEU A 201 -18.17 -0.50 -10.20
CA LEU A 201 -16.72 -0.73 -10.21
C LEU A 201 -16.00 0.18 -11.22
N SER A 202 -16.59 0.46 -12.38
CA SER A 202 -16.05 1.42 -13.36
C SER A 202 -16.01 2.85 -12.80
N THR A 203 -17.07 3.25 -12.09
CA THR A 203 -17.17 4.57 -11.44
C THR A 203 -16.14 4.70 -10.32
N SER A 204 -16.05 3.70 -9.45
CA SER A 204 -15.07 3.62 -8.35
C SER A 204 -13.62 3.63 -8.87
N LEU A 205 -13.32 2.87 -9.93
CA LEU A 205 -12.00 2.84 -10.56
C LEU A 205 -11.60 4.21 -11.15
N ASN A 206 -12.55 4.99 -11.66
CA ASN A 206 -12.27 6.32 -12.18
C ASN A 206 -12.06 7.34 -11.05
N ALA A 207 -12.87 7.31 -9.99
CA ALA A 207 -12.65 8.13 -8.78
C ALA A 207 -11.26 7.86 -8.16
N ALA A 208 -10.90 6.58 -7.98
CA ALA A 208 -9.57 6.20 -7.45
C ALA A 208 -8.41 6.64 -8.37
N ARG A 209 -8.62 6.76 -9.68
CA ARG A 209 -7.62 7.33 -10.61
C ARG A 209 -7.48 8.84 -10.45
N GLU A 210 -8.58 9.56 -10.22
CA GLU A 210 -8.56 11.00 -9.95
C GLU A 210 -7.88 11.30 -8.62
N GLU A 211 -8.16 10.55 -7.56
CA GLU A 211 -7.47 10.62 -6.26
C GLU A 211 -5.96 10.36 -6.39
N VAL A 212 -5.56 9.28 -7.08
CA VAL A 212 -4.14 8.97 -7.33
C VAL A 212 -3.46 10.04 -8.19
N GLN A 213 -4.18 10.68 -9.11
CA GLN A 213 -3.65 11.78 -9.90
C GLN A 213 -3.48 13.06 -9.06
N ALA A 214 -4.44 13.37 -8.18
CA ALA A 214 -4.37 14.49 -7.24
C ALA A 214 -3.20 14.33 -6.25
N ALA A 215 -3.10 13.19 -5.57
CA ALA A 215 -1.99 12.88 -4.66
C ALA A 215 -0.63 12.91 -5.37
N LYS A 216 -0.57 12.55 -6.66
CA LYS A 216 0.64 12.64 -7.49
C LYS A 216 1.00 14.08 -7.90
N SER A 217 0.04 15.00 -7.99
CA SER A 217 0.34 16.44 -8.08
C SER A 217 0.81 17.00 -6.74
N GLU A 218 0.11 16.71 -5.64
CA GLU A 218 0.48 17.18 -4.29
C GLU A 218 1.89 16.73 -3.91
N HIS A 219 2.24 15.47 -4.16
CA HIS A 219 3.59 14.97 -3.91
C HIS A 219 4.67 15.69 -4.75
N ARG A 220 4.36 16.08 -6.00
CA ARG A 220 5.27 16.88 -6.84
C ARG A 220 5.41 18.32 -6.34
N GLU A 221 4.33 18.90 -5.80
CA GLU A 221 4.34 20.23 -5.17
C GLU A 221 5.22 20.20 -3.90
N ALA A 222 5.00 19.20 -3.03
CA ALA A 222 5.76 18.99 -1.81
C ALA A 222 7.26 18.74 -2.08
N VAL A 223 7.59 17.92 -3.09
CA VAL A 223 9.00 17.69 -3.49
C VAL A 223 9.65 18.99 -3.95
N LYS A 224 8.98 19.83 -4.75
CA LYS A 224 9.53 21.15 -5.13
C LYS A 224 9.79 22.06 -3.93
N VAL A 225 8.88 22.09 -2.96
CA VAL A 225 9.06 22.90 -1.74
C VAL A 225 10.28 22.41 -0.96
N VAL A 226 10.40 21.09 -0.74
CA VAL A 226 11.56 20.49 -0.06
C VAL A 226 12.86 20.74 -0.83
N GLU A 227 12.87 20.60 -2.15
CA GLU A 227 14.04 20.91 -2.99
C GLU A 227 14.45 22.39 -2.88
N GLN A 228 13.49 23.32 -2.84
CA GLN A 228 13.75 24.76 -2.69
C GLN A 228 14.25 25.12 -1.29
N GLU A 229 13.62 24.59 -0.23
CA GLU A 229 14.04 24.82 1.15
C GLU A 229 15.42 24.20 1.42
N GLN A 230 15.68 22.99 0.92
CA GLN A 230 16.99 22.34 1.02
C GLN A 230 18.07 23.12 0.25
N ALA A 231 17.79 23.57 -0.98
CA ALA A 231 18.71 24.39 -1.76
C ALA A 231 19.02 25.72 -1.05
N LYS A 232 18.00 26.35 -0.46
CA LYS A 232 18.16 27.57 0.35
C LYS A 232 19.04 27.31 1.57
N ALA A 233 18.71 26.31 2.40
CA ALA A 233 19.48 25.98 3.61
C ALA A 233 20.95 25.61 3.29
N VAL A 234 21.19 24.89 2.20
CA VAL A 234 22.55 24.59 1.71
C VAL A 234 23.29 25.85 1.25
N SER A 235 22.58 26.85 0.68
CA SER A 235 23.20 28.14 0.32
C SER A 235 23.53 29.00 1.55
N GLU A 236 22.66 29.01 2.56
CA GLU A 236 22.85 29.74 3.81
C GLU A 236 24.02 29.14 4.63
N LEU A 237 24.06 27.81 4.77
CA LEU A 237 25.17 27.10 5.42
C LEU A 237 26.51 27.28 4.69
N ARG A 238 26.51 27.38 3.35
CA ARG A 238 27.73 27.69 2.58
C ARG A 238 28.23 29.11 2.82
N ALA A 239 27.32 30.09 2.87
CA ALA A 239 27.68 31.48 3.14
C ALA A 239 28.21 31.64 4.59
N GLU A 240 27.57 30.98 5.57
CA GLU A 240 28.03 30.98 6.95
C GLU A 240 29.40 30.30 7.10
N LEU A 241 29.60 29.15 6.45
CA LEU A 241 30.87 28.42 6.48
C LEU A 241 31.99 29.22 5.82
N GLN A 242 31.74 29.86 4.67
CA GLN A 242 32.72 30.76 4.03
C GLN A 242 33.07 31.94 4.95
N SER A 243 32.07 32.62 5.54
CA SER A 243 32.32 33.74 6.46
C SER A 243 33.11 33.32 7.70
N LYS A 244 32.88 32.10 8.22
CA LYS A 244 33.68 31.51 9.30
C LYS A 244 35.11 31.17 8.85
N THR A 245 35.32 30.70 7.62
CA THR A 245 36.67 30.50 7.06
C THR A 245 37.42 31.82 6.93
N GLU A 246 36.81 32.86 6.37
CA GLU A 246 37.41 34.20 6.25
C GLU A 246 37.77 34.80 7.63
N ALA A 247 36.93 34.59 8.64
CA ALA A 247 37.22 34.98 10.02
C ALA A 247 38.39 34.17 10.63
N ILE A 248 38.51 32.87 10.35
CA ILE A 248 39.62 32.03 10.81
C ILE A 248 40.94 32.45 10.13
N GLU A 249 40.92 32.79 8.83
CA GLU A 249 42.11 33.30 8.13
C GLU A 249 42.56 34.66 8.69
N SER A 250 41.61 35.54 9.01
CA SER A 250 41.88 36.83 9.66
C SER A 250 42.48 36.66 11.06
N LEU A 251 41.90 35.79 11.89
CA LEU A 251 42.42 35.45 13.22
C LEU A 251 43.81 34.78 13.15
N SER A 252 44.02 33.89 12.18
CA SER A 252 45.33 33.23 11.96
C SER A 252 46.40 34.26 11.58
N SER A 253 46.05 35.22 10.72
CA SER A 253 46.93 36.31 10.31
C SER A 253 47.26 37.25 11.48
N SER A 254 46.25 37.57 12.30
CA SER A 254 46.42 38.38 13.52
C SER A 254 47.31 37.67 14.54
N ASN A 255 47.10 36.37 14.76
CA ASN A 255 47.90 35.56 15.67
C ASN A 255 49.37 35.44 15.22
N ALA A 256 49.62 35.36 13.90
CA ALA A 256 50.98 35.42 13.36
C ALA A 256 51.66 36.79 13.61
N GLY A 257 50.89 37.89 13.54
CA GLY A 257 51.35 39.23 13.94
C GLY A 257 51.72 39.29 15.43
N VAL A 258 50.80 38.88 16.30
CA VAL A 258 51.03 38.83 17.77
C VAL A 258 52.22 37.95 18.13
N GLN A 259 52.40 36.80 17.46
CA GLN A 259 53.57 35.94 17.66
C GLN A 259 54.87 36.68 17.29
N SER A 260 54.90 37.39 16.16
CA SER A 260 56.05 38.21 15.75
C SER A 260 56.33 39.36 16.73
N GLU A 261 55.31 39.97 17.32
CA GLU A 261 55.47 40.98 18.37
C GLU A 261 56.01 40.37 19.67
N CYS A 262 55.50 39.20 20.07
CA CYS A 262 56.01 38.47 21.24
C CYS A 262 57.48 38.07 21.09
N ASP A 263 57.91 37.62 19.90
CA ASP A 263 59.29 37.23 19.67
C ASP A 263 60.23 38.45 19.56
N ALA A 264 59.78 39.56 18.96
CA ALA A 264 60.51 40.84 19.00
C ALA A 264 60.61 41.43 20.43
N LEU A 265 59.59 41.23 21.27
CA LEU A 265 59.63 41.60 22.69
C LEU A 265 60.62 40.74 23.48
N LYS A 266 60.71 39.42 23.21
CA LYS A 266 61.75 38.55 23.80
C LYS A 266 63.15 39.03 23.43
N GLU A 267 63.40 39.27 22.14
CA GLU A 267 64.71 39.77 21.66
C GLU A 267 65.07 41.10 22.34
N ARG A 268 64.10 42.02 22.48
CA ARG A 268 64.28 43.28 23.21
C ARG A 268 64.57 43.07 24.70
N CYS A 269 63.90 42.14 25.37
CA CYS A 269 64.18 41.80 26.76
C CYS A 269 65.57 41.17 26.94
N GLU A 270 65.98 40.27 26.06
CA GLU A 270 67.36 39.75 26.05
C GLU A 270 68.40 40.86 25.81
N GLN A 271 68.12 41.80 24.91
CA GLN A 271 69.02 42.91 24.64
C GLN A 271 69.13 43.85 25.85
N LEU A 272 68.02 44.13 26.53
CA LEU A 272 68.02 44.90 27.78
C LEU A 272 68.78 44.19 28.91
N HIS A 273 68.71 42.86 29.02
CA HIS A 273 69.59 42.12 29.94
C HIS A 273 71.06 42.27 29.55
N LYS A 274 71.43 42.03 28.28
CA LYS A 274 72.80 42.17 27.77
C LYS A 274 73.38 43.58 27.99
N ASP A 275 72.55 44.62 27.93
CA ASP A 275 72.97 46.00 28.18
C ASP A 275 73.02 46.36 29.68
N ASN A 276 72.16 45.76 30.52
CA ASN A 276 72.25 45.84 31.97
C ASN A 276 73.55 45.16 32.48
N ASP A 277 73.89 43.98 31.96
CA ASP A 277 75.13 43.28 32.28
C ASP A 277 76.38 44.12 31.93
N LYS A 278 76.38 44.78 30.76
CA LYS A 278 77.45 45.74 30.39
C LYS A 278 77.55 46.90 31.37
N LEU A 279 76.42 47.48 31.76
CA LEU A 279 76.39 48.60 32.72
C LEU A 279 76.89 48.15 34.10
N GLN A 280 76.54 46.95 34.58
CA GLN A 280 77.06 46.40 35.83
C GLN A 280 78.58 46.16 35.76
N ILE A 281 79.08 45.59 34.65
CA ILE A 281 80.53 45.44 34.41
C ILE A 281 81.23 46.80 34.40
N GLN A 282 80.67 47.80 33.71
CA GLN A 282 81.25 49.14 33.66
C GLN A 282 81.25 49.83 35.03
N ILE A 283 80.15 49.77 35.79
CA ILE A 283 80.09 50.28 37.17
C ILE A 283 81.13 49.58 38.06
N SER A 284 81.34 48.28 37.90
CA SER A 284 82.38 47.55 38.63
C SER A 284 83.78 48.04 38.28
N ASN A 285 84.08 48.25 36.99
CA ASN A 285 85.36 48.76 36.52
C ASN A 285 85.61 50.20 37.00
N ASP A 286 84.60 51.08 36.92
CA ASP A 286 84.69 52.46 37.38
C ASP A 286 84.89 52.54 38.91
N MET A 287 84.23 51.66 39.67
CA MET A 287 84.44 51.53 41.13
C MET A 287 85.82 50.97 41.50
N GLU A 288 86.42 50.15 40.65
CA GLU A 288 87.81 49.67 40.83
C GLU A 288 88.83 50.76 40.45
N HIS A 289 88.59 51.53 39.38
CA HIS A 289 89.39 52.70 39.02
C HIS A 289 89.40 53.75 40.14
N LEU A 290 88.22 54.13 40.65
CA LEU A 290 88.07 55.08 41.77
C LEU A 290 88.74 54.57 43.06
N ARG A 291 88.82 53.25 43.27
CA ARG A 291 89.58 52.66 44.38
C ARG A 291 91.09 52.82 44.15
N GLY A 292 91.58 52.52 42.95
CA GLY A 292 92.98 52.72 42.58
C GLY A 292 93.43 54.20 42.66
N GLU A 293 92.58 55.14 42.24
CA GLU A 293 92.83 56.57 42.39
C GLU A 293 92.86 56.99 43.86
N LYS A 294 91.92 56.52 44.67
CA LYS A 294 91.92 56.77 46.13
C LYS A 294 93.19 56.23 46.78
N GLU A 295 93.63 55.02 46.43
CA GLU A 295 94.86 54.42 46.95
C GLU A 295 96.11 55.20 46.50
N ARG A 296 96.18 55.63 45.23
CA ARG A 296 97.23 56.51 44.71
C ARG A 296 97.28 57.84 45.47
N ILE A 297 96.15 58.54 45.62
CA ILE A 297 96.06 59.81 46.35
C ILE A 297 96.47 59.61 47.82
N SER A 298 96.08 58.49 48.44
CA SER A 298 96.48 58.16 49.81
C SER A 298 97.99 57.95 49.95
N ALA A 299 98.62 57.26 48.99
CA ALA A 299 100.06 57.07 48.93
C ALA A 299 100.82 58.38 48.65
N GLU A 300 100.26 59.25 47.80
CA GLU A 300 100.85 60.55 47.48
C GLU A 300 100.77 61.52 48.68
N LEU A 301 99.66 61.52 49.42
CA LEU A 301 99.52 62.25 50.70
C LEU A 301 100.45 61.70 51.79
N LEU A 302 100.68 60.38 51.86
CA LEU A 302 101.69 59.78 52.74
C LEU A 302 103.11 60.23 52.37
N SER A 303 103.46 60.23 51.09
CA SER A 303 104.75 60.72 50.58
C SER A 303 104.96 62.21 50.90
N GLN A 304 103.93 63.06 50.69
CA GLN A 304 103.97 64.48 51.07
C GLN A 304 104.12 64.66 52.59
N ARG A 305 103.46 63.83 53.40
CA ARG A 305 103.62 63.84 54.86
C ARG A 305 105.04 63.47 55.29
N GLU A 306 105.64 62.43 54.72
CA GLU A 306 107.05 62.10 54.96
C GLU A 306 108.00 63.23 54.54
N GLN A 307 107.73 63.91 53.42
CA GLN A 307 108.53 65.06 52.99
C GLN A 307 108.42 66.23 53.98
N MET A 308 107.21 66.55 54.45
CA MET A 308 106.98 67.56 55.49
C MET A 308 107.64 67.19 56.82
N GLU A 309 107.63 65.91 57.21
CA GLU A 309 108.27 65.42 58.43
C GLU A 309 109.80 65.50 58.34
N LYS A 310 110.39 65.11 57.20
CA LYS A 310 111.83 65.31 56.89
C LYS A 310 112.20 66.79 56.90
N LEU A 311 111.38 67.68 56.32
CA LEU A 311 111.61 69.13 56.30
C LEU A 311 111.51 69.75 57.71
N THR A 312 110.60 69.22 58.54
CA THR A 312 110.45 69.61 59.95
C THR A 312 111.67 69.18 60.77
N GLU A 313 112.19 67.97 60.56
CA GLU A 313 113.41 67.50 61.24
C GLU A 313 114.68 68.24 60.76
N LEU A 314 114.71 68.70 59.50
CA LEU A 314 115.79 69.52 58.96
C LEU A 314 115.81 70.90 59.64
N HIS A 315 114.66 71.59 59.69
CA HIS A 315 114.50 72.82 60.49
C HIS A 315 114.85 72.59 61.97
N ARG A 316 114.48 71.44 62.55
CA ARG A 316 114.82 71.08 63.95
C ARG A 316 116.34 71.07 64.17
N LYS A 317 117.10 70.52 63.22
CA LYS A 317 118.57 70.46 63.23
C LYS A 317 119.21 71.82 63.01
N GLU A 318 118.67 72.65 62.11
CA GLU A 318 119.13 74.04 61.93
C GLU A 318 118.91 74.88 63.20
N VAL A 319 117.76 74.74 63.87
CA VAL A 319 117.49 75.42 65.15
C VAL A 319 118.41 74.91 66.27
N GLU A 320 118.65 73.60 66.37
CA GLU A 320 119.63 73.04 67.33
C GLU A 320 121.06 73.54 67.04
N GLN A 321 121.46 73.65 65.77
CA GLN A 321 122.77 74.18 65.39
C GLN A 321 122.91 75.67 65.72
N LEU A 322 121.91 76.51 65.37
CA LEU A 322 121.92 77.94 65.70
C LEU A 322 121.92 78.18 67.21
N GLN A 323 121.24 77.34 68.00
CA GLN A 323 121.30 77.38 69.46
C GLN A 323 122.69 77.01 70.00
N ALA A 324 123.38 76.05 69.39
CA ALA A 324 124.76 75.69 69.75
C ALA A 324 125.76 76.82 69.39
N GLU A 325 125.63 77.42 68.20
CA GLU A 325 126.47 78.55 67.76
C GLU A 325 126.29 79.78 68.68
N HIS A 326 125.05 80.16 68.98
CA HIS A 326 124.75 81.28 69.89
C HIS A 326 125.23 81.02 71.33
N SER A 327 125.21 79.76 71.79
CA SER A 327 125.76 79.36 73.10
C SER A 327 127.29 79.47 73.14
N ASN A 328 127.97 79.11 72.05
CA ASN A 328 129.43 79.24 71.93
C ASN A 328 129.87 80.71 71.87
N GLU A 329 129.11 81.58 71.20
CA GLU A 329 129.43 83.01 71.13
C GLU A 329 129.28 83.72 72.49
N LEU A 330 128.27 83.33 73.29
CA LEU A 330 128.12 83.76 74.69
C LEU A 330 129.29 83.29 75.57
N ALA A 331 129.74 82.04 75.41
CA ALA A 331 130.89 81.51 76.14
C ALA A 331 132.20 82.25 75.82
N ALA A 332 132.39 82.72 74.57
CA ALA A 332 133.52 83.54 74.18
C ALA A 332 133.49 84.93 74.83
N LYS A 333 132.38 85.66 74.68
CA LYS A 333 132.24 87.05 75.18
C LYS A 333 132.28 87.16 76.70
N SER A 334 131.95 86.09 77.42
CA SER A 334 132.08 86.05 78.89
C SER A 334 133.54 86.06 79.39
N LYS A 335 134.55 85.84 78.54
CA LYS A 335 135.94 85.64 78.98
C LYS A 335 136.85 86.87 78.86
N GLU A 336 136.44 87.89 78.10
CA GLU A 336 137.20 89.16 77.95
C GLU A 336 136.67 90.31 78.82
N GLY A 337 135.43 90.21 79.34
CA GLY A 337 134.77 91.31 80.04
C GLY A 337 135.22 91.61 81.47
N LEU A 338 136.02 90.74 82.12
CA LEU A 338 136.22 90.79 83.58
C LEU A 338 137.54 91.45 84.05
N THR A 339 138.42 91.87 83.14
CA THR A 339 139.76 92.40 83.49
C THR A 339 140.06 93.82 82.99
N LEU A 340 139.12 94.48 82.30
CA LEU A 340 139.24 95.88 81.87
C LEU A 340 138.23 96.84 82.52
N SER A 341 137.46 96.38 83.50
CA SER A 341 136.52 97.20 84.30
C SER A 341 137.22 98.05 85.39
N GLN A 342 138.51 98.41 85.22
CA GLN A 342 139.33 98.92 86.33
C GLN A 342 140.37 100.02 86.01
N ASN A 343 140.43 100.57 84.79
CA ASN A 343 141.44 101.61 84.44
C ASN A 343 140.98 102.68 83.43
N ALA A 344 139.83 103.33 83.69
CA ALA A 344 139.38 104.48 82.87
C ALA A 344 138.45 105.47 83.62
N SER A 345 138.89 106.08 84.73
CA SER A 345 138.06 107.10 85.43
C SER A 345 138.80 108.21 86.21
N ALA A 346 139.96 108.69 85.75
CA ALA A 346 140.48 110.04 86.10
C ALA A 346 141.74 110.41 85.28
N ALA A 347 141.59 111.14 84.16
CA ALA A 347 142.71 111.79 83.46
C ALA A 347 142.29 113.03 82.62
N VAL A 348 141.16 113.68 82.97
CA VAL A 348 140.67 114.89 82.27
C VAL A 348 140.25 115.96 83.29
N ARG A 349 141.21 116.37 84.15
CA ARG A 349 141.07 117.57 84.98
C ARG A 349 142.39 118.14 85.54
N GLU A 350 143.42 118.25 84.70
CA GLU A 350 144.64 119.02 84.99
C GLU A 350 144.91 120.13 83.95
N GLU A 351 143.86 120.71 83.34
CA GLU A 351 144.04 121.91 82.51
C GLU A 351 142.79 122.82 82.49
N MET A 352 142.40 123.36 83.66
CA MET A 352 141.60 124.59 83.68
C MET A 352 141.85 125.48 84.91
N ALA A 353 143.09 125.96 84.99
CA ALA A 353 143.49 127.23 85.60
C ALA A 353 143.07 127.49 87.07
N GLU A 354 143.82 126.86 88.00
CA GLU A 354 144.49 127.70 88.99
C GLU A 354 145.51 128.59 88.22
N THR A 355 145.59 129.91 88.37
CA THR A 355 145.13 130.79 89.46
C THR A 355 144.20 131.87 88.86
N VAL A 356 142.88 131.77 89.01
CA VAL A 356 142.08 132.19 90.19
C VAL A 356 142.00 133.72 90.39
N ARG A 357 140.76 134.22 90.42
CA ARG A 357 140.32 135.43 91.16
C ARG A 357 141.00 136.76 90.78
N LYS A 358 140.84 137.19 89.53
CA LYS A 358 140.50 138.58 89.18
C LYS A 358 139.83 138.61 87.80
N SER A 359 138.65 139.20 87.61
CA SER A 359 137.65 139.74 88.56
C SER A 359 136.26 139.49 87.95
N HIS A 360 135.19 139.13 88.65
CA HIS A 360 134.67 139.68 89.90
C HIS A 360 134.40 141.20 89.87
N GLU A 361 134.32 141.80 88.67
CA GLU A 361 133.88 143.19 88.47
C GLU A 361 132.96 143.36 87.24
N GLU A 362 132.60 142.29 86.53
CA GLU A 362 131.47 142.29 85.60
C GLU A 362 130.67 140.97 85.68
N VAL A 363 130.23 140.65 86.90
CA VAL A 363 129.27 139.56 87.22
C VAL A 363 127.81 140.06 87.19
N ASP A 364 127.61 141.38 87.07
CA ASP A 364 126.31 142.06 87.20
C ASP A 364 125.70 142.59 85.89
N ALA A 365 126.21 142.12 84.74
CA ALA A 365 125.55 142.23 83.44
C ALA A 365 125.89 141.00 82.59
N LEU A 366 124.98 140.10 82.20
CA LEU A 366 123.52 140.03 82.37
C LEU A 366 123.18 138.54 82.58
N ARG A 367 122.40 138.06 83.55
CA ARG A 367 121.69 138.65 84.70
C ARG A 367 120.48 139.57 84.41
N LYS A 368 120.14 139.80 83.15
CA LYS A 368 119.06 140.68 82.62
C LYS A 368 119.14 140.70 81.08
N GLN A 369 119.05 139.61 80.33
CA GLN A 369 118.23 138.42 80.57
C GLN A 369 119.06 137.33 81.31
N LEU A 370 118.56 136.28 81.97
CA LEU A 370 117.23 135.94 82.52
C LEU A 370 116.28 137.13 82.77
N GLU A 371 114.98 136.95 82.46
CA GLU A 371 114.02 138.03 82.13
C GLU A 371 114.37 138.60 80.76
N GLU A 372 113.95 138.02 79.64
CA GLU A 372 112.67 137.37 79.30
C GLU A 372 112.96 136.01 78.62
N SER A 373 112.13 134.97 78.58
CA SER A 373 110.87 134.53 79.21
C SER A 373 110.44 133.30 78.36
N ALA A 374 109.78 132.23 78.81
CA ALA A 374 109.12 131.92 80.08
C ALA A 374 108.06 132.96 80.46
N THR A 375 106.90 132.89 79.80
CA THR A 375 105.82 133.88 79.62
C THR A 375 106.02 134.78 78.39
N LEU A 376 105.13 134.82 77.40
CA LEU A 376 103.77 134.27 77.33
C LEU A 376 103.80 132.96 76.50
N ALA A 377 102.94 131.95 76.70
CA ALA A 377 101.50 132.01 77.00
C ALA A 377 100.70 132.75 75.91
N ALA A 378 99.37 132.72 75.99
CA ALA A 378 98.46 133.34 75.03
C ALA A 378 98.70 132.89 73.56
N ALA A 379 98.05 131.81 73.12
CA ALA A 379 96.74 131.97 72.48
C ALA A 379 96.75 132.84 71.21
N ALA A 380 97.26 132.27 70.12
CA ALA A 380 96.38 132.10 68.95
C ALA A 380 95.83 130.66 69.04
N LYS A 381 94.64 130.43 69.59
CA LYS A 381 93.29 130.69 69.01
C LYS A 381 92.77 129.45 68.26
N ALA A 382 91.57 128.89 68.46
CA ALA A 382 90.31 129.43 69.00
C ALA A 382 89.85 130.70 68.24
N GLU A 383 89.03 130.62 67.20
CA GLU A 383 87.62 130.30 67.42
C GLU A 383 86.99 129.40 66.33
N HIS A 384 86.62 128.19 66.74
CA HIS A 384 85.23 127.72 66.69
C HIS A 384 85.19 126.47 67.59
N ASP A 385 85.10 126.59 68.92
CA ASP A 385 84.23 127.49 69.69
C ASP A 385 82.77 127.45 69.21
N SER A 386 81.91 126.78 69.95
CA SER A 386 81.07 127.54 70.89
C SER A 386 80.18 126.59 71.67
N SER A 387 80.44 126.50 72.97
CA SER A 387 79.51 126.02 74.00
C SER A 387 79.14 124.51 73.94
N LEU A 388 78.83 123.83 75.04
CA LEU A 388 78.78 124.24 76.46
C LEU A 388 79.86 123.48 77.25
N GLY A 389 80.49 124.01 78.29
CA GLY A 389 80.27 125.30 78.97
C GLY A 389 79.36 125.17 80.20
N LYS A 390 79.96 125.18 81.40
CA LYS A 390 79.33 125.10 82.74
C LYS A 390 78.88 123.70 83.22
N PHE A 391 79.84 122.84 83.56
CA PHE A 391 79.95 122.39 84.97
C PHE A 391 81.40 121.99 85.34
N LYS A 392 82.31 122.94 85.18
CA LYS A 392 83.34 123.13 86.21
C LYS A 392 82.61 123.43 87.54
N GLN A 393 82.59 122.47 88.45
CA GLN A 393 83.09 122.65 89.82
C GLN A 393 82.98 121.31 90.57
N GLU A 394 83.96 121.07 91.44
CA GLU A 394 84.11 119.86 92.28
C GLU A 394 84.38 118.56 91.47
N LEU A 395 85.15 117.58 91.97
CA LEU A 395 85.85 117.49 93.26
C LEU A 395 87.19 116.76 93.10
N GLU A 396 88.31 117.43 93.38
CA GLU A 396 89.63 116.80 93.45
C GLU A 396 89.76 115.95 94.72
N LYS A 397 90.22 114.69 94.62
CA LYS A 397 91.12 113.97 95.58
C LYS A 397 91.27 112.48 95.23
N THR A 398 92.51 112.04 94.95
CA THR A 398 93.04 110.64 95.04
C THR A 398 92.33 109.51 94.25
N ASN A 399 93.00 108.47 93.73
CA ASN A 399 94.42 108.19 93.44
C ASN A 399 94.46 107.03 92.42
N PRO A 400 95.04 107.14 91.20
CA PRO A 400 94.82 106.18 90.11
C PRO A 400 95.65 104.89 90.15
N ALA A 401 96.48 104.65 91.17
CA ALA A 401 97.54 103.64 91.17
C ALA A 401 97.11 102.15 91.35
N GLN A 402 95.88 101.75 91.01
CA GLN A 402 95.37 100.36 91.19
C GLN A 402 94.46 99.84 90.07
N LEU A 403 94.42 100.48 88.89
CA LEU A 403 93.54 100.07 87.78
C LEU A 403 94.23 99.23 86.70
N ASP A 404 95.47 99.57 86.31
CA ASP A 404 96.11 98.96 85.13
C ASP A 404 96.44 97.47 85.30
N GLU A 405 96.81 97.03 86.50
CA GLU A 405 97.16 95.62 86.79
C GLU A 405 95.94 94.68 86.71
N LYS A 406 94.72 95.19 86.96
CA LYS A 406 93.47 94.40 86.84
C LYS A 406 92.94 94.30 85.42
N LEU A 407 93.31 95.23 84.52
CA LEU A 407 92.84 95.21 83.14
C LEU A 407 93.53 94.11 82.31
N GLY A 408 94.80 93.81 82.61
CA GLY A 408 95.57 92.78 81.91
C GLY A 408 95.05 91.35 82.14
N ALA A 409 94.72 91.00 83.39
CA ALA A 409 94.22 89.66 83.73
C ALA A 409 92.88 89.35 83.02
N LEU A 410 91.96 90.31 83.03
CA LEU A 410 90.60 90.16 82.47
C LEU A 410 90.60 89.97 80.95
N GLN A 411 91.58 90.53 80.24
CA GLN A 411 91.75 90.32 78.80
C GLN A 411 92.38 88.95 78.43
N ALA A 412 93.08 88.30 79.37
CA ALA A 412 93.59 86.94 79.18
C ALA A 412 92.47 85.90 79.35
N GLU A 413 91.72 85.95 80.45
CA GLU A 413 90.63 85.01 80.72
C GLU A 413 89.54 85.03 79.63
N HIS A 414 89.17 86.22 79.13
CA HIS A 414 88.16 86.35 78.09
C HIS A 414 88.57 85.64 76.77
N ARG A 415 89.87 85.62 76.42
CA ARG A 415 90.34 84.95 75.20
C ARG A 415 90.31 83.43 75.33
N THR A 416 90.65 82.89 76.51
CA THR A 416 90.57 81.44 76.77
C THR A 416 89.12 80.95 76.73
N ALA A 417 88.21 81.68 77.38
CA ALA A 417 86.79 81.32 77.46
C ALA A 417 86.06 81.31 76.08
N MET A 418 86.50 82.14 75.13
CA MET A 418 85.98 82.11 73.76
C MET A 418 86.47 80.87 73.00
N ALA A 419 87.75 80.53 73.11
CA ALA A 419 88.35 79.39 72.40
C ALA A 419 87.78 78.03 72.84
N GLU A 420 87.35 77.89 74.11
CA GLU A 420 86.63 76.70 74.57
C GLU A 420 85.20 76.63 74.02
N LYS A 421 84.47 77.76 73.97
CA LYS A 421 83.12 77.81 73.39
C LYS A 421 83.08 77.52 71.91
N ASP A 422 83.98 78.09 71.12
CA ASP A 422 84.02 77.85 69.66
C ASP A 422 84.21 76.34 69.38
N LYS A 423 85.08 75.69 70.16
CA LYS A 423 85.37 74.25 70.10
C LYS A 423 84.18 73.38 70.53
N GLU A 424 83.38 73.83 71.50
CA GLU A 424 82.13 73.19 71.91
C GLU A 424 81.04 73.32 70.83
N THR A 425 80.92 74.49 70.18
CA THR A 425 79.95 74.69 69.08
C THR A 425 80.26 73.89 67.81
N GLU A 426 81.53 73.73 67.43
CA GLU A 426 81.91 72.86 66.30
C GLU A 426 81.69 71.37 66.64
N LYS A 427 81.91 70.96 67.89
CA LYS A 427 81.56 69.60 68.36
C LYS A 427 80.04 69.36 68.27
N LEU A 428 79.23 70.31 68.74
CA LEU A 428 77.77 70.23 68.64
C LEU A 428 77.27 70.22 67.18
N LYS A 429 77.88 71.00 66.27
CA LYS A 429 77.58 70.89 64.83
C LYS A 429 77.85 69.50 64.30
N ALA A 430 79.02 68.92 64.59
CA ALA A 430 79.39 67.60 64.10
C ALA A 430 78.44 66.51 64.63
N GLU A 431 78.06 66.58 65.90
CA GLU A 431 77.10 65.67 66.52
C GLU A 431 75.71 65.82 65.87
N HIS A 432 75.16 67.03 65.79
CA HIS A 432 73.86 67.28 65.15
C HIS A 432 73.82 66.90 63.65
N GLN A 433 74.90 67.16 62.90
CA GLN A 433 74.98 66.80 61.48
C GLN A 433 75.07 65.29 61.28
N THR A 434 75.73 64.57 62.19
CA THR A 434 75.73 63.10 62.22
C THR A 434 74.33 62.56 62.51
N THR A 435 73.65 63.09 63.54
CA THR A 435 72.27 62.68 63.87
C THR A 435 71.29 62.95 62.72
N LEU A 436 71.42 64.07 62.01
CA LEU A 436 70.59 64.38 60.83
C LEU A 436 70.83 63.43 59.67
N GLN A 437 72.07 63.03 59.39
CA GLN A 437 72.38 62.02 58.36
C GLN A 437 71.84 60.62 58.74
N GLN A 438 71.82 60.31 60.03
CA GLN A 438 71.31 59.04 60.56
C GLN A 438 69.78 58.97 60.47
N LEU A 439 69.08 60.03 60.91
CA LEU A 439 67.63 60.16 60.76
C LEU A 439 67.18 60.22 59.29
N ALA A 440 67.97 60.80 58.38
CA ALA A 440 67.68 60.76 56.95
C ALA A 440 67.74 59.33 56.39
N LYS A 441 68.78 58.56 56.75
CA LYS A 441 68.88 57.13 56.40
C LYS A 441 67.74 56.30 56.95
N GLU A 442 67.35 56.53 58.20
CA GLU A 442 66.23 55.83 58.85
C GLU A 442 64.89 56.17 58.16
N LEU A 443 64.68 57.45 57.80
CA LEU A 443 63.47 57.89 57.10
C LEU A 443 63.35 57.28 55.70
N ASP A 444 64.43 57.25 54.91
CA ASP A 444 64.38 56.71 53.55
C ASP A 444 64.36 55.17 53.54
N SER A 445 65.00 54.52 54.51
CA SER A 445 64.84 53.07 54.75
C SER A 445 63.39 52.70 55.14
N ALA A 446 62.78 53.47 56.04
CA ALA A 446 61.40 53.27 56.46
C ALA A 446 60.39 53.50 55.31
N LYS A 447 60.63 54.48 54.43
CA LYS A 447 59.81 54.68 53.21
C LYS A 447 59.89 53.48 52.28
N ALA A 448 61.10 53.00 51.96
CA ALA A 448 61.29 51.88 51.05
C ALA A 448 60.60 50.60 51.56
N ALA A 449 60.80 50.25 52.83
CA ALA A 449 60.11 49.11 53.45
C ALA A 449 58.58 49.26 53.41
N ALA A 450 58.05 50.45 53.73
CA ALA A 450 56.61 50.70 53.76
C ALA A 450 55.94 50.76 52.37
N THR A 451 56.70 50.97 51.29
CA THR A 451 56.20 50.76 49.92
C THR A 451 56.27 49.30 49.50
N ASP A 452 57.40 48.63 49.69
CA ASP A 452 57.62 47.28 49.17
C ASP A 452 56.70 46.25 49.84
N GLU A 453 56.53 46.32 51.16
CA GLU A 453 55.63 45.43 51.91
C GLU A 453 54.17 45.63 51.50
N LYS A 454 53.79 46.85 51.14
CA LYS A 454 52.41 47.22 50.76
C LYS A 454 52.09 46.92 49.29
N VAL A 455 53.08 47.04 48.39
CA VAL A 455 52.97 46.56 47.02
C VAL A 455 52.87 45.03 47.02
N ARG A 456 53.77 44.34 47.72
CA ARG A 456 53.78 42.87 47.81
C ARG A 456 52.45 42.31 48.36
N ALA A 457 51.90 42.90 49.41
CA ALA A 457 50.60 42.48 49.95
C ALA A 457 49.45 42.66 48.93
N LEU A 458 49.44 43.75 48.15
CA LEU A 458 48.44 43.97 47.10
C LEU A 458 48.65 43.07 45.87
N GLU A 459 49.90 42.72 45.54
CA GLU A 459 50.20 41.74 44.50
C GLU A 459 49.80 40.32 44.93
N GLU A 460 50.05 39.93 46.18
CA GLU A 460 49.61 38.64 46.73
C GLU A 460 48.07 38.56 46.81
N GLU A 461 47.38 39.62 47.24
CA GLU A 461 45.92 39.72 47.22
C GLU A 461 45.36 39.66 45.79
N HIS A 462 45.94 40.42 44.85
CA HIS A 462 45.50 40.42 43.46
C HIS A 462 45.69 39.06 42.78
N ASN A 463 46.85 38.42 42.99
CA ASN A 463 47.12 37.07 42.46
C ASN A 463 46.23 36.00 43.11
N SER A 464 45.90 36.12 44.40
CA SER A 464 44.92 35.25 45.06
C SER A 464 43.52 35.40 44.44
N VAL A 465 43.06 36.64 44.19
CA VAL A 465 41.77 36.93 43.55
C VAL A 465 41.72 36.47 42.08
N LEU A 466 42.85 36.51 41.36
CA LEU A 466 42.95 35.90 40.04
C LEU A 466 42.86 34.37 40.13
N ALA A 467 43.63 33.72 41.00
CA ALA A 467 43.61 32.27 41.18
C ALA A 467 42.25 31.73 41.68
N GLU A 468 41.48 32.50 42.45
CA GLU A 468 40.09 32.15 42.78
C GLU A 468 39.13 32.35 41.60
N LYS A 469 39.30 33.39 40.79
CA LYS A 469 38.50 33.59 39.57
C LYS A 469 38.76 32.51 38.53
N ASP A 470 40.02 32.12 38.33
CA ASP A 470 40.39 31.06 37.39
C ASP A 470 39.80 29.73 37.84
N LYS A 471 39.93 29.37 39.12
CA LYS A 471 39.24 28.19 39.70
C LYS A 471 37.71 28.27 39.57
N HIS A 472 37.11 29.44 39.72
CA HIS A 472 35.66 29.60 39.55
C HIS A 472 35.24 29.46 38.08
N ALA A 473 36.05 29.95 37.15
CA ALA A 473 35.85 29.76 35.71
C ALA A 473 36.03 28.30 35.30
N GLU A 474 37.08 27.61 35.76
CA GLU A 474 37.27 26.16 35.60
C GLU A 474 36.08 25.38 36.18
N HIS A 475 35.57 25.76 37.35
CA HIS A 475 34.42 25.10 37.96
C HIS A 475 33.12 25.32 37.16
N LEU A 476 32.84 26.54 36.67
CA LEU A 476 31.71 26.80 35.77
C LEU A 476 31.86 26.06 34.45
N GLN A 477 33.05 26.03 33.87
CA GLN A 477 33.32 25.33 32.62
C GLN A 477 33.12 23.81 32.78
N ALA A 478 33.59 23.24 33.89
CA ALA A 478 33.35 21.84 34.24
C ALA A 478 31.84 21.56 34.43
N GLN A 479 31.12 22.40 35.19
CA GLN A 479 29.66 22.27 35.35
C GLN A 479 28.91 22.36 34.02
N HIS A 480 29.29 23.31 33.15
CA HIS A 480 28.68 23.46 31.82
C HIS A 480 28.98 22.26 30.91
N GLN A 481 30.20 21.70 30.96
CA GLN A 481 30.52 20.48 30.22
C GLN A 481 29.77 19.26 30.76
N THR A 482 29.64 19.10 32.08
CA THR A 482 28.82 18.03 32.68
C THR A 482 27.35 18.16 32.25
N ALA A 483 26.75 19.35 32.37
CA ALA A 483 25.35 19.58 31.99
C ALA A 483 25.11 19.41 30.47
N LEU A 484 26.08 19.75 29.63
CA LEU A 484 26.00 19.49 28.17
C LEU A 484 26.08 18.00 27.85
N GLU A 485 26.98 17.26 28.50
CA GLU A 485 27.11 15.82 28.28
C GLU A 485 25.92 15.05 28.89
N GLU A 486 25.36 15.50 30.01
CA GLU A 486 24.10 14.98 30.57
C GLU A 486 22.91 15.22 29.62
N MET A 487 22.68 16.46 29.18
CA MET A 487 21.62 16.76 28.20
C MET A 487 21.80 16.01 26.87
N LYS A 488 23.05 15.82 26.42
CA LYS A 488 23.35 15.02 25.23
C LYS A 488 23.02 13.54 25.45
N ASN A 489 23.42 12.95 26.57
CA ASN A 489 23.10 11.57 26.92
C ASN A 489 21.58 11.36 27.09
N GLU A 490 20.85 12.33 27.65
CA GLU A 490 19.38 12.31 27.71
C GLU A 490 18.75 12.42 26.32
N LEU A 491 19.28 13.27 25.44
CA LEU A 491 18.78 13.44 24.07
C LEU A 491 19.05 12.20 23.19
N GLU A 492 20.24 11.60 23.31
CA GLU A 492 20.60 10.34 22.64
C GLU A 492 19.77 9.17 23.17
N SER A 493 19.56 9.09 24.48
CA SER A 493 18.71 8.06 25.13
C SER A 493 17.24 8.19 24.71
N ALA A 494 16.65 9.39 24.83
CA ALA A 494 15.27 9.64 24.45
C ALA A 494 15.04 9.50 22.94
N GLY A 495 16.00 9.94 22.11
CA GLY A 495 15.97 9.76 20.66
C GLY A 495 16.01 8.28 20.26
N THR A 496 16.90 7.50 20.88
CA THR A 496 17.04 6.05 20.65
C THR A 496 15.78 5.32 21.09
N ALA A 497 15.30 5.52 22.32
CA ALA A 497 14.10 4.89 22.84
C ALA A 497 12.83 5.24 22.02
N MET A 498 12.71 6.48 21.53
CA MET A 498 11.59 6.88 20.65
C MET A 498 11.69 6.22 19.26
N LEU A 499 12.89 6.02 18.73
CA LEU A 499 13.11 5.32 17.47
C LEU A 499 12.86 3.82 17.60
N GLU A 500 13.38 3.17 18.64
CA GLU A 500 13.14 1.76 18.95
C GLU A 500 11.65 1.49 19.15
N SER A 501 10.96 2.26 19.99
CA SER A 501 9.51 2.14 20.20
C SER A 501 8.69 2.32 18.91
N LYS A 502 9.07 3.26 18.03
CA LYS A 502 8.43 3.42 16.71
C LYS A 502 8.72 2.26 15.77
N LEU A 503 9.93 1.71 15.80
CA LEU A 503 10.37 0.63 14.91
C LEU A 503 9.76 -0.71 15.35
N GLU A 504 9.62 -0.94 16.66
CA GLU A 504 8.90 -2.07 17.24
C GLU A 504 7.40 -2.00 16.94
N ALA A 505 6.74 -0.85 17.14
CA ALA A 505 5.34 -0.66 16.76
C ALA A 505 5.09 -0.78 15.24
N LEU A 506 6.06 -0.40 14.41
CA LEU A 506 6.03 -0.66 12.96
C LEU A 506 6.19 -2.14 12.63
N ASN A 507 7.05 -2.88 13.33
CA ASN A 507 7.22 -4.32 13.20
C ASN A 507 5.95 -5.09 13.63
N GLU A 508 5.36 -4.77 14.78
CA GLU A 508 4.09 -5.35 15.22
C GLU A 508 2.98 -5.12 14.19
N ARG A 509 2.86 -3.88 13.68
CA ARG A 509 1.88 -3.54 12.65
C ARG A 509 2.16 -4.23 11.32
N HIS A 510 3.42 -4.39 10.92
CA HIS A 510 3.82 -5.13 9.72
C HIS A 510 3.46 -6.62 9.86
N ASN A 511 3.86 -7.25 10.96
CA ASN A 511 3.56 -8.66 11.26
C ASN A 511 2.05 -8.92 11.30
N SER A 512 1.28 -8.04 11.95
CA SER A 512 -0.18 -8.12 11.98
C SER A 512 -0.81 -8.07 10.58
N ILE A 513 -0.33 -7.18 9.71
CA ILE A 513 -0.79 -7.10 8.30
C ILE A 513 -0.38 -8.36 7.52
N VAL A 514 0.83 -8.89 7.73
CA VAL A 514 1.29 -10.14 7.08
C VAL A 514 0.40 -11.31 7.50
N THR A 515 0.20 -11.56 8.79
CA THR A 515 -0.67 -12.65 9.27
C THR A 515 -2.10 -12.51 8.77
N GLN A 516 -2.64 -11.28 8.75
CA GLN A 516 -3.99 -11.03 8.23
C GLN A 516 -4.09 -11.31 6.71
N LYS A 517 -3.03 -11.01 5.93
CA LYS A 517 -2.96 -11.36 4.50
C LYS A 517 -2.74 -12.85 4.26
N GLU A 518 -2.02 -13.55 5.13
CA GLU A 518 -1.89 -15.01 5.09
C GLU A 518 -3.24 -15.69 5.40
N GLU A 519 -3.99 -15.23 6.40
CA GLU A 519 -5.35 -15.72 6.68
C GLU A 519 -6.33 -15.47 5.52
N GLU A 520 -6.29 -14.28 4.90
CA GLU A 520 -7.05 -13.99 3.69
C GLU A 520 -6.67 -14.95 2.54
N ALA A 521 -5.38 -15.16 2.30
CA ALA A 521 -4.89 -16.05 1.24
C ALA A 521 -5.28 -17.52 1.48
N VAL A 522 -5.22 -17.99 2.74
CA VAL A 522 -5.67 -19.34 3.13
C VAL A 522 -7.18 -19.50 2.92
N LYS A 523 -7.99 -18.51 3.32
CA LYS A 523 -9.45 -18.49 3.03
C LYS A 523 -9.72 -18.51 1.53
N LEU A 524 -9.08 -17.63 0.76
CA LEU A 524 -9.28 -17.53 -0.69
C LEU A 524 -8.90 -18.83 -1.41
N LYS A 525 -7.82 -19.49 -0.98
CA LYS A 525 -7.39 -20.80 -1.48
C LYS A 525 -8.42 -21.88 -1.18
N ALA A 526 -8.89 -21.98 0.06
CA ALA A 526 -9.90 -22.98 0.46
C ALA A 526 -11.23 -22.79 -0.30
N ASP A 527 -11.62 -21.54 -0.55
CA ASP A 527 -12.81 -21.18 -1.29
C ASP A 527 -12.69 -21.54 -2.79
N TYR A 528 -11.51 -21.28 -3.40
CA TYR A 528 -11.17 -21.73 -4.76
C TYR A 528 -11.14 -23.27 -4.88
N GLU A 529 -10.54 -23.95 -3.92
CA GLU A 529 -10.40 -25.42 -3.90
C GLU A 529 -11.77 -26.10 -3.72
N THR A 530 -12.67 -25.50 -2.92
CA THR A 530 -14.07 -25.89 -2.80
C THR A 530 -14.84 -25.70 -4.12
N LYS A 531 -14.72 -24.53 -4.75
CA LYS A 531 -15.33 -24.24 -6.06
C LYS A 531 -14.82 -25.17 -7.17
N LEU A 532 -13.53 -25.53 -7.15
CA LEU A 532 -12.91 -26.48 -8.09
C LEU A 532 -13.43 -27.91 -7.90
N GLN A 533 -13.59 -28.37 -6.66
CA GLN A 533 -14.25 -29.65 -6.36
C GLN A 533 -15.72 -29.64 -6.81
N GLU A 534 -16.45 -28.55 -6.58
CA GLU A 534 -17.85 -28.46 -6.97
C GLU A 534 -18.03 -28.46 -8.50
N ALA A 535 -17.18 -27.72 -9.22
CA ALA A 535 -17.12 -27.76 -10.68
C ALA A 535 -16.78 -29.17 -11.22
N SER A 536 -15.86 -29.89 -10.56
CA SER A 536 -15.50 -31.27 -10.90
C SER A 536 -16.67 -32.24 -10.67
N ARG A 537 -17.44 -32.07 -9.59
CA ARG A 537 -18.69 -32.84 -9.32
C ARG A 537 -19.76 -32.54 -10.37
N LYS A 538 -19.95 -31.27 -10.75
CA LYS A 538 -20.89 -30.85 -11.81
C LYS A 538 -20.48 -31.43 -13.18
N GLN A 539 -19.18 -31.44 -13.51
CA GLN A 539 -18.66 -32.07 -14.73
C GLN A 539 -18.83 -33.59 -14.73
N ALA A 540 -18.58 -34.27 -13.60
CA ALA A 540 -18.79 -35.71 -13.46
C ALA A 540 -20.26 -36.09 -13.65
N ALA A 541 -21.19 -35.35 -13.02
CA ALA A 541 -22.63 -35.53 -13.18
C ALA A 541 -23.07 -35.32 -14.64
N ALA A 542 -22.55 -34.29 -15.32
CA ALA A 542 -22.83 -34.05 -16.73
C ALA A 542 -22.34 -35.21 -17.64
N MET A 543 -21.14 -35.75 -17.40
CA MET A 543 -20.65 -36.92 -18.14
C MET A 543 -21.47 -38.18 -17.87
N GLU A 544 -21.95 -38.38 -16.65
CA GLU A 544 -22.82 -39.51 -16.29
C GLU A 544 -24.21 -39.39 -16.95
N ALA A 545 -24.78 -38.19 -17.00
CA ALA A 545 -25.99 -37.88 -17.76
C ALA A 545 -25.82 -38.12 -19.27
N VAL A 546 -24.69 -37.69 -19.87
CA VAL A 546 -24.36 -37.99 -21.28
C VAL A 546 -24.20 -39.49 -21.52
N LYS A 547 -23.61 -40.23 -20.57
CA LYS A 547 -23.47 -41.70 -20.64
C LYS A 547 -24.84 -42.39 -20.60
N LYS A 548 -25.75 -41.96 -19.72
CA LYS A 548 -27.16 -42.41 -19.68
C LYS A 548 -27.91 -42.08 -20.96
N PHE A 549 -27.79 -40.85 -21.48
CA PHE A 549 -28.41 -40.44 -22.74
C PHE A 549 -27.93 -41.28 -23.92
N LYS A 550 -26.62 -41.55 -24.03
CA LYS A 550 -26.06 -42.45 -25.05
C LYS A 550 -26.61 -43.88 -24.90
N ALA A 551 -26.72 -44.41 -23.68
CA ALA A 551 -27.28 -45.74 -23.44
C ALA A 551 -28.77 -45.86 -23.81
N VAL A 552 -29.59 -44.86 -23.45
CA VAL A 552 -31.01 -44.78 -23.84
C VAL A 552 -31.16 -44.67 -25.36
N THR A 553 -30.35 -43.81 -25.99
CA THR A 553 -30.37 -43.61 -27.46
C THR A 553 -29.96 -44.89 -28.19
N ALA A 554 -28.90 -45.57 -27.74
CA ALA A 554 -28.49 -46.86 -28.30
C ALA A 554 -29.55 -47.95 -28.13
N LYS A 555 -30.23 -48.01 -26.96
CA LYS A 555 -31.33 -48.96 -26.73
C LYS A 555 -32.53 -48.67 -27.64
N LYS A 556 -32.93 -47.40 -27.81
CA LYS A 556 -34.03 -47.00 -28.71
C LYS A 556 -33.68 -47.27 -30.18
N LEU A 557 -32.45 -47.00 -30.60
CA LEU A 557 -31.97 -47.26 -31.96
C LEU A 557 -31.82 -48.77 -32.25
N LYS A 558 -31.61 -49.60 -31.22
CA LYS A 558 -31.73 -51.07 -31.35
C LYS A 558 -33.19 -51.50 -31.51
N SER A 559 -34.10 -50.99 -30.67
CA SER A 559 -35.55 -51.26 -30.76
C SER A 559 -36.09 -50.95 -32.16
N MET A 560 -35.82 -49.75 -32.68
CA MET A 560 -36.23 -49.35 -34.04
C MET A 560 -35.68 -50.26 -35.15
N LYS A 561 -34.47 -50.82 -34.99
CA LYS A 561 -33.90 -51.77 -35.95
C LYS A 561 -34.56 -53.15 -35.86
N GLU A 562 -34.95 -53.58 -34.67
CA GLU A 562 -35.67 -54.83 -34.45
C GLU A 562 -37.12 -54.74 -34.94
N GLU A 563 -37.79 -53.61 -34.68
CA GLU A 563 -39.11 -53.24 -35.25
C GLU A 563 -39.06 -53.16 -36.79
N GLN A 564 -38.06 -52.48 -37.36
CA GLN A 564 -37.90 -52.39 -38.82
C GLN A 564 -37.60 -53.75 -39.46
N ALA A 565 -36.83 -54.61 -38.80
CA ALA A 565 -36.57 -55.98 -39.26
C ALA A 565 -37.82 -56.88 -39.17
N GLN A 566 -38.67 -56.71 -38.15
CA GLN A 566 -39.96 -57.39 -38.06
C GLN A 566 -40.93 -56.91 -39.15
N ALA A 567 -41.01 -55.60 -39.39
CA ALA A 567 -41.84 -55.03 -40.46
C ALA A 567 -41.41 -55.52 -41.85
N LEU A 568 -40.09 -55.61 -42.11
CA LEU A 568 -39.56 -56.17 -43.35
C LEU A 568 -39.91 -57.66 -43.50
N ARG A 569 -39.74 -58.48 -42.47
CA ARG A 569 -40.14 -59.90 -42.51
C ARG A 569 -41.62 -60.08 -42.77
N LYS A 570 -42.47 -59.32 -42.08
CA LYS A 570 -43.93 -59.37 -42.29
C LYS A 570 -44.31 -58.98 -43.72
N ALA A 571 -43.66 -57.98 -44.30
CA ALA A 571 -43.84 -57.61 -45.70
C ALA A 571 -43.31 -58.66 -46.69
N GLU A 572 -42.25 -59.40 -46.35
CA GLU A 572 -41.77 -60.54 -47.14
C GLU A 572 -42.71 -61.75 -47.04
N GLU A 573 -43.25 -62.04 -45.86
CA GLU A 573 -44.27 -63.08 -45.61
C GLU A 573 -45.57 -62.78 -46.37
N GLU A 574 -46.09 -61.55 -46.27
CA GLU A 574 -47.25 -61.07 -47.03
C GLU A 574 -47.03 -61.15 -48.55
N LYS A 575 -45.83 -60.78 -49.02
CA LYS A 575 -45.44 -60.89 -50.43
C LYS A 575 -45.34 -62.35 -50.90
N VAL A 576 -44.94 -63.28 -50.03
CA VAL A 576 -44.93 -64.72 -50.34
C VAL A 576 -46.36 -65.28 -50.38
N SER A 577 -47.24 -64.91 -49.45
CA SER A 577 -48.66 -65.30 -49.47
C SER A 577 -49.34 -64.80 -50.75
N ALA A 578 -49.25 -63.50 -51.04
CA ALA A 578 -49.83 -62.90 -52.25
C ALA A 578 -49.29 -63.53 -53.55
N ARG A 579 -48.03 -64.00 -53.55
CA ARG A 579 -47.46 -64.73 -54.69
C ARG A 579 -48.07 -66.14 -54.81
N ALA A 580 -48.20 -66.88 -53.72
CA ALA A 580 -48.82 -68.21 -53.72
C ALA A 580 -50.32 -68.15 -54.10
N GLU A 581 -51.03 -67.10 -53.66
CA GLU A 581 -52.42 -66.81 -54.04
C GLU A 581 -52.54 -66.52 -55.55
N LEU A 582 -51.64 -65.68 -56.10
CA LEU A 582 -51.58 -65.41 -57.55
C LEU A 582 -51.23 -66.66 -58.38
N GLU A 583 -50.31 -67.49 -57.88
CA GLU A 583 -49.89 -68.75 -58.52
C GLU A 583 -51.06 -69.76 -58.51
N THR A 584 -51.79 -69.86 -57.40
CA THR A 584 -53.02 -70.68 -57.30
C THR A 584 -54.11 -70.19 -58.25
N GLN A 585 -54.37 -68.88 -58.31
CA GLN A 585 -55.34 -68.29 -59.26
C GLN A 585 -54.92 -68.47 -60.73
N TYR A 586 -53.62 -68.51 -61.01
CA TYR A 586 -53.10 -68.76 -62.36
C TYR A 586 -53.33 -70.22 -62.76
N ASP A 587 -53.03 -71.17 -61.87
CA ASP A 587 -53.29 -72.60 -62.04
C ASP A 587 -54.79 -72.93 -62.21
N GLU A 588 -55.68 -72.28 -61.46
CA GLU A 588 -57.13 -72.43 -61.66
C GLU A 588 -57.58 -71.90 -63.02
N LYS A 589 -57.09 -70.74 -63.46
CA LYS A 589 -57.39 -70.20 -64.79
C LYS A 589 -56.86 -71.10 -65.90
N LEU A 590 -55.67 -71.69 -65.71
CA LEU A 590 -55.06 -72.59 -66.69
C LEU A 590 -55.83 -73.92 -66.78
N LYS A 591 -56.24 -74.50 -65.65
CA LYS A 591 -57.12 -75.69 -65.61
C LYS A 591 -58.50 -75.41 -66.22
N ASN A 592 -59.08 -74.23 -65.99
CA ASN A 592 -60.36 -73.86 -66.60
C ASN A 592 -60.21 -73.67 -68.12
N ALA A 593 -59.14 -73.02 -68.59
CA ALA A 593 -58.85 -72.88 -70.02
C ALA A 593 -58.57 -74.23 -70.71
N GLU A 594 -57.89 -75.18 -70.04
CA GLU A 594 -57.74 -76.55 -70.54
C GLU A 594 -59.08 -77.29 -70.59
N LYS A 595 -59.94 -77.13 -69.57
CA LYS A 595 -61.29 -77.72 -69.53
C LYS A 595 -62.20 -77.17 -70.63
N GLU A 596 -62.18 -75.86 -70.87
CA GLU A 596 -62.88 -75.21 -71.98
C GLU A 596 -62.35 -75.70 -73.34
N ARG A 597 -61.03 -75.77 -73.52
CA ARG A 597 -60.39 -76.32 -74.73
C ARG A 597 -60.77 -77.78 -74.99
N LEU A 598 -60.80 -78.62 -73.95
CA LEU A 598 -61.20 -80.03 -74.06
C LEU A 598 -62.70 -80.14 -74.39
N SER A 599 -63.54 -79.28 -73.81
CA SER A 599 -64.97 -79.19 -74.12
C SER A 599 -65.29 -78.57 -75.49
N ALA A 600 -64.29 -78.04 -76.20
CA ALA A 600 -64.38 -77.56 -77.58
C ALA A 600 -63.72 -78.51 -78.61
N LEU A 601 -63.23 -79.67 -78.14
CA LEU A 601 -62.63 -80.73 -78.95
C LEU A 601 -63.46 -82.04 -78.93
N ALA A 602 -64.62 -82.02 -78.28
CA ALA A 602 -65.59 -83.10 -78.17
C ALA A 602 -66.95 -82.65 -78.72
#